data_AF-A0A496PX82-F1
#
_entry.id   AF-A0A496PX82-F1
#
_cell.length_a   1.000
_cell.length_b   1.000
_cell.length_c   1.000
_cell.angle_alpha   90.00
_cell.angle_beta   90.00
_cell.angle_gamma   90.00
#
_symmetry.space_group_name_H-M   'P 1'
#
loop_
_entity.id
_entity.type
_entity.pdbx_description
1 polymer ?
#
loop_
_entity_poly.entity_id
_entity_poly.type
_entity_poly.pdbx_seq_one_letter_code
_entity_poly.pdbx_strand_id
1 'polypeptide(L)'
;MMMKRMSVIIALLLMLTAASVQATDDPHAGGSSISCEQCHITHSALGDILVESTDGLVSTLCLSCHTPGGWVGMTKELSSSEIADPGVSGSSHAWDVNADNAALGAQPPLTGTLLDHLAADGSITCATCHDPHSNSVSPFLRLDNSADALCLDCHRSRDMGSVRTYTGNDLSHPVGATLPGTASYHNPPLDVDGSPQPSDGNTTNDFVLNGGVVRCTSCHGVHKTDSNSGTVDGF
;
A
#
# COMPACT_ATOMS: atom_id res chain seq x y z
N MET A 1 19.02 -58.07 -21.08
CA MET A 1 17.72 -57.40 -21.37
C MET A 1 16.95 -56.99 -20.11
N MET A 2 17.14 -57.68 -18.97
CA MET A 2 16.45 -57.39 -17.70
C MET A 2 16.91 -56.09 -17.00
N MET A 3 18.22 -55.78 -17.03
CA MET A 3 18.78 -54.57 -16.39
C MET A 3 18.33 -53.23 -17.01
N LYS A 4 18.10 -53.21 -18.34
CA LYS A 4 17.56 -52.01 -19.04
C LYS A 4 16.11 -51.73 -18.66
N ARG A 5 15.30 -52.78 -18.42
CA ARG A 5 13.90 -52.64 -17.98
C ARG A 5 13.81 -52.12 -16.54
N MET A 6 14.71 -52.57 -15.66
CA MET A 6 14.76 -52.12 -14.27
C MET A 6 15.19 -50.64 -14.16
N SER A 7 16.11 -50.20 -15.01
CA SER A 7 16.56 -48.79 -15.05
C SER A 7 15.46 -47.82 -15.51
N VAL A 8 14.61 -48.26 -16.47
CA VAL A 8 13.46 -47.45 -16.94
C VAL A 8 12.36 -47.38 -15.88
N ILE A 9 12.11 -48.47 -15.14
CA ILE A 9 11.12 -48.49 -14.06
C ILE A 9 11.57 -47.60 -12.89
N ILE A 10 12.86 -47.62 -12.53
CA ILE A 10 13.40 -46.75 -11.49
C ILE A 10 13.35 -45.27 -11.91
N ALA A 11 13.65 -44.95 -13.17
CA ALA A 11 13.52 -43.59 -13.70
C ALA A 11 12.06 -43.09 -13.74
N LEU A 12 11.10 -43.96 -14.09
CA LEU A 12 9.67 -43.63 -14.01
C LEU A 12 9.19 -43.46 -12.56
N LEU A 13 9.66 -44.30 -11.62
CA LEU A 13 9.32 -44.13 -10.21
C LEU A 13 9.92 -42.85 -9.61
N LEU A 14 11.12 -42.46 -10.00
CA LEU A 14 11.76 -41.20 -9.59
C LEU A 14 11.05 -39.96 -10.17
N MET A 15 10.46 -40.06 -11.36
CA MET A 15 9.60 -39.01 -11.91
C MET A 15 8.23 -38.95 -11.23
N LEU A 16 7.74 -40.04 -10.66
CA LEU A 16 6.51 -40.07 -9.86
C LEU A 16 6.69 -39.50 -8.44
N THR A 17 7.93 -39.31 -7.97
CA THR A 17 8.25 -38.64 -6.70
C THR A 17 8.65 -37.18 -6.90
N ALA A 18 8.31 -36.56 -8.04
CA ALA A 18 8.33 -35.12 -8.14
C ALA A 18 7.39 -34.58 -7.06
N ALA A 19 7.99 -34.13 -5.94
CA ALA A 19 7.28 -33.42 -4.91
C ALA A 19 6.50 -32.32 -5.62
N SER A 20 5.19 -32.39 -5.55
CA SER A 20 4.32 -31.29 -5.89
C SER A 20 4.77 -30.14 -5.00
N VAL A 21 5.59 -29.25 -5.54
CA VAL A 21 5.78 -27.92 -4.99
C VAL A 21 4.42 -27.27 -5.16
N GLN A 22 3.56 -27.45 -4.16
CA GLN A 22 2.35 -26.67 -4.07
C GLN A 22 2.85 -25.24 -3.85
N ALA A 23 2.66 -24.38 -4.84
CA ALA A 23 2.58 -22.97 -4.53
C ALA A 23 1.47 -22.87 -3.47
N THR A 24 1.83 -22.44 -2.27
CA THR A 24 0.83 -22.04 -1.29
C THR A 24 0.11 -20.87 -1.90
N ASP A 25 -1.08 -21.12 -2.42
CA ASP A 25 -2.00 -20.07 -2.85
C ASP A 25 -2.21 -19.16 -1.64
N ASP A 26 -1.65 -17.95 -1.63
CA ASP A 26 -2.06 -16.93 -0.68
C ASP A 26 -2.66 -15.74 -1.43
N PRO A 27 -3.99 -15.71 -1.58
CA PRO A 27 -4.67 -14.63 -2.25
C PRO A 27 -5.84 -14.14 -1.37
N HIS A 28 -5.51 -13.79 -0.12
CA HIS A 28 -6.36 -13.30 0.99
C HIS A 28 -6.80 -14.37 2.00
N ALA A 29 -6.25 -14.27 3.22
CA ALA A 29 -6.36 -15.26 4.29
C ALA A 29 -7.81 -15.53 4.77
N GLY A 30 -8.13 -16.81 4.97
CA GLY A 30 -9.31 -17.28 5.72
C GLY A 30 -10.58 -17.49 4.88
N GLY A 31 -11.07 -18.74 4.82
CA GLY A 31 -12.42 -19.12 4.37
C GLY A 31 -12.80 -18.90 2.90
N SER A 32 -12.13 -17.97 2.20
CA SER A 32 -12.52 -17.47 0.87
C SER A 32 -11.30 -17.19 -0.02
N SER A 33 -10.49 -18.22 -0.29
CA SER A 33 -9.32 -18.11 -1.15
C SER A 33 -9.71 -17.75 -2.60
N ILE A 34 -9.14 -16.68 -3.16
CA ILE A 34 -9.24 -16.33 -4.58
C ILE A 34 -8.35 -17.30 -5.40
N SER A 35 -8.89 -18.03 -6.37
CA SER A 35 -8.09 -18.90 -7.24
C SER A 35 -7.27 -18.08 -8.25
N CYS A 36 -6.08 -18.56 -8.62
CA CYS A 36 -5.16 -17.88 -9.53
C CYS A 36 -5.84 -17.41 -10.83
N GLU A 37 -6.75 -18.20 -11.38
CA GLU A 37 -7.45 -17.92 -12.64
C GLU A 37 -8.47 -16.78 -12.54
N GLN A 38 -8.86 -16.40 -11.31
CA GLN A 38 -9.73 -15.25 -11.08
C GLN A 38 -8.98 -13.92 -11.32
N CYS A 39 -7.65 -13.93 -11.17
CA CYS A 39 -6.79 -12.79 -11.50
C CYS A 39 -6.09 -12.99 -12.86
N HIS A 40 -5.62 -14.22 -13.14
CA HIS A 40 -4.93 -14.60 -14.37
C HIS A 40 -5.86 -15.34 -15.34
N ILE A 41 -6.70 -14.61 -16.06
CA ILE A 41 -7.64 -15.20 -17.03
C ILE A 41 -6.86 -15.66 -18.28
N THR A 42 -6.63 -16.97 -18.42
CA THR A 42 -5.77 -17.58 -19.45
C THR A 42 -6.39 -17.70 -20.85
N HIS A 43 -7.51 -17.04 -21.13
CA HIS A 43 -8.18 -17.15 -22.43
C HIS A 43 -8.51 -15.77 -22.98
N SER A 44 -7.73 -15.33 -23.97
CA SER A 44 -7.96 -14.08 -24.74
C SER A 44 -8.11 -12.82 -23.90
N ALA A 45 -7.45 -12.75 -22.73
CA ALA A 45 -7.13 -11.46 -22.13
C ALA A 45 -6.37 -10.64 -23.19
N LEU A 46 -6.75 -9.37 -23.37
CA LEU A 46 -6.02 -8.42 -24.21
C LEU A 46 -4.54 -8.58 -23.87
N GLY A 47 -3.77 -9.05 -24.83
CA GLY A 47 -2.40 -9.54 -24.62
C GLY A 47 -1.49 -8.52 -23.94
N ASP A 48 -1.82 -7.24 -23.96
CA ASP A 48 -1.06 -6.18 -23.29
C ASP A 48 -1.33 -6.04 -21.79
N ILE A 49 -2.47 -6.51 -21.24
CA ILE A 49 -2.75 -6.36 -19.79
C ILE A 49 -1.75 -7.13 -18.92
N LEU A 50 -1.13 -8.19 -19.46
CA LEU A 50 -0.32 -9.14 -18.69
C LEU A 50 1.06 -9.43 -19.30
N VAL A 51 1.40 -8.89 -20.48
CA VAL A 51 2.70 -9.13 -21.12
C VAL A 51 3.76 -8.11 -20.69
N GLU A 52 3.36 -7.05 -19.99
CA GLU A 52 4.27 -6.13 -19.34
C GLU A 52 3.64 -5.68 -18.02
N SER A 53 4.36 -5.88 -16.90
CA SER A 53 3.92 -5.57 -15.53
C SER A 53 3.78 -4.06 -15.25
N THR A 54 3.50 -3.30 -16.30
CA THR A 54 3.79 -1.88 -16.42
C THR A 54 2.61 -1.09 -16.99
N ASP A 55 1.47 -1.71 -17.31
CA ASP A 55 0.32 -0.93 -17.79
C ASP A 55 -0.61 -0.56 -16.62
N GLY A 56 -1.15 0.67 -16.64
CA GLY A 56 -2.12 1.19 -15.65
C GLY A 56 -3.43 0.36 -15.52
N LEU A 57 -3.55 -0.73 -16.28
CA LEU A 57 -4.63 -1.72 -16.21
C LEU A 57 -4.51 -2.63 -14.98
N VAL A 58 -3.36 -2.67 -14.29
CA VAL A 58 -3.21 -3.41 -13.02
C VAL A 58 -4.19 -2.91 -11.95
N SER A 59 -4.32 -1.59 -11.78
CA SER A 59 -5.30 -1.01 -10.85
C SER A 59 -6.74 -1.39 -11.23
N THR A 60 -7.04 -1.53 -12.52
CA THR A 60 -8.37 -1.98 -13.00
C THR A 60 -8.68 -3.40 -12.55
N LEU A 61 -7.68 -4.31 -12.57
CA LEU A 61 -7.85 -5.68 -12.08
C LEU A 61 -8.16 -5.69 -10.58
N CYS A 62 -7.41 -4.95 -9.77
CA CYS A 62 -7.64 -4.86 -8.32
C CYS A 62 -9.04 -4.31 -8.03
N LEU A 63 -9.43 -3.21 -8.67
CA LEU A 63 -10.72 -2.56 -8.49
C LEU A 63 -11.91 -3.37 -9.02
N SER A 64 -11.70 -4.39 -9.85
CA SER A 64 -12.78 -5.31 -10.26
C SER A 64 -13.44 -6.02 -9.06
N CYS A 65 -12.68 -6.18 -7.97
CA CYS A 65 -13.15 -6.75 -6.72
C CYS A 65 -13.16 -5.69 -5.60
N HIS A 66 -12.14 -4.85 -5.51
CA HIS A 66 -12.00 -3.77 -4.51
C HIS A 66 -12.79 -2.51 -4.88
N THR A 67 -14.04 -2.67 -5.31
CA THR A 67 -14.97 -1.57 -5.62
C THR A 67 -16.24 -1.68 -4.76
N PRO A 68 -16.90 -0.57 -4.42
CA PRO A 68 -18.20 -0.60 -3.75
C PRO A 68 -19.19 -1.52 -4.45
N GLY A 69 -19.71 -2.49 -3.70
CA GLY A 69 -20.64 -3.50 -4.22
C GLY A 69 -20.04 -4.51 -5.20
N GLY A 70 -18.71 -4.64 -5.23
CA GLY A 70 -17.97 -5.63 -6.01
C GLY A 70 -18.15 -7.05 -5.48
N TRP A 71 -17.07 -7.70 -5.05
CA TRP A 71 -17.15 -9.08 -4.55
C TRP A 71 -17.94 -9.15 -3.24
N VAL A 72 -18.77 -10.18 -3.08
CA VAL A 72 -19.66 -10.32 -1.91
C VAL A 72 -18.83 -10.47 -0.63
N GLY A 73 -18.98 -9.52 0.30
CA GLY A 73 -18.21 -9.49 1.54
C GLY A 73 -16.87 -8.76 1.43
N MET A 74 -16.60 -8.06 0.32
CA MET A 74 -15.46 -7.15 0.22
C MET A 74 -15.56 -6.05 1.28
N THR A 75 -14.52 -5.89 2.10
CA THR A 75 -14.46 -4.88 3.18
C THR A 75 -13.42 -3.80 2.91
N LYS A 76 -12.53 -4.01 1.94
CA LYS A 76 -11.46 -3.09 1.54
C LYS A 76 -11.75 -2.54 0.14
N GLU A 77 -12.88 -1.89 -0.01
CA GLU A 77 -13.33 -1.30 -1.27
C GLU A 77 -12.81 0.12 -1.46
N LEU A 78 -12.48 0.49 -2.70
CA LEU A 78 -12.08 1.83 -3.12
C LEU A 78 -12.84 2.23 -4.38
N SER A 79 -13.09 3.51 -4.52
CA SER A 79 -13.76 4.11 -5.66
C SER A 79 -12.88 5.20 -6.27
N SER A 80 -13.07 5.49 -7.56
CA SER A 80 -12.33 6.57 -8.22
C SER A 80 -12.55 7.95 -7.60
N SER A 81 -13.68 8.17 -6.91
CA SER A 81 -13.92 9.42 -6.16
C SER A 81 -13.01 9.61 -4.94
N GLU A 82 -12.33 8.56 -4.48
CA GLU A 82 -11.42 8.63 -3.34
C GLU A 82 -9.98 8.96 -3.75
N ILE A 83 -9.64 8.91 -5.04
CA ILE A 83 -8.32 9.31 -5.55
C ILE A 83 -8.05 10.76 -5.17
N ALA A 84 -6.99 11.01 -4.41
CA ALA A 84 -6.64 12.34 -3.98
C ALA A 84 -6.16 13.22 -5.14
N ASP A 85 -6.76 14.40 -5.22
CA ASP A 85 -6.15 15.61 -5.76
C ASP A 85 -5.80 16.49 -4.55
N PRO A 86 -4.54 16.52 -4.10
CA PRO A 86 -4.16 17.12 -2.83
C PRO A 86 -4.64 18.58 -2.69
N GLY A 87 -5.47 18.84 -1.68
CA GLY A 87 -6.05 20.16 -1.42
C GLY A 87 -7.34 20.47 -2.19
N VAL A 88 -7.82 19.56 -3.03
CA VAL A 88 -9.03 19.74 -3.85
C VAL A 88 -10.09 18.68 -3.53
N SER A 89 -9.75 17.39 -3.63
CA SER A 89 -10.70 16.30 -3.48
C SER A 89 -10.04 14.96 -3.15
N GLY A 90 -10.86 13.96 -2.84
CA GLY A 90 -10.41 12.61 -2.53
C GLY A 90 -9.90 12.48 -1.08
N SER A 91 -9.81 11.23 -0.63
CA SER A 91 -9.42 10.88 0.74
C SER A 91 -8.41 9.75 0.76
N SER A 92 -7.89 9.32 -0.38
CA SER A 92 -6.92 8.23 -0.48
C SER A 92 -5.75 8.66 -1.33
N HIS A 93 -4.58 8.10 -1.07
CA HIS A 93 -3.43 8.23 -1.95
C HIS A 93 -3.84 7.88 -3.38
N ALA A 94 -3.42 8.67 -4.37
CA ALA A 94 -3.72 8.39 -5.77
C ALA A 94 -3.04 7.09 -6.24
N TRP A 95 -3.60 6.42 -7.27
CA TRP A 95 -3.12 5.13 -7.80
C TRP A 95 -3.12 5.07 -9.34
N ASP A 96 -2.93 6.23 -9.96
CA ASP A 96 -2.98 6.47 -11.41
C ASP A 96 -2.23 7.76 -11.80
N VAL A 97 -1.28 8.19 -10.97
CA VAL A 97 -0.49 9.41 -11.16
C VAL A 97 0.99 9.10 -11.18
N ASN A 98 1.81 9.98 -11.76
CA ASN A 98 3.26 9.78 -11.78
C ASN A 98 3.86 9.78 -10.37
N ALA A 99 4.78 8.85 -10.09
CA ALA A 99 5.46 8.76 -8.80
C ALA A 99 6.41 9.95 -8.53
N ASP A 100 6.87 10.64 -9.57
CA ASP A 100 7.71 11.83 -9.49
C ASP A 100 6.87 13.11 -9.54
N ASN A 101 6.69 13.73 -8.36
CA ASN A 101 6.03 15.02 -8.26
C ASN A 101 6.67 15.88 -7.17
N ALA A 102 7.68 16.65 -7.56
CA ALA A 102 8.41 17.53 -6.65
C ALA A 102 7.52 18.58 -5.96
N ALA A 103 6.44 19.05 -6.61
CA ALA A 103 5.51 20.02 -6.02
C ALA A 103 4.75 19.43 -4.82
N LEU A 104 4.52 18.12 -4.84
CA LEU A 104 3.91 17.36 -3.73
C LEU A 104 4.96 16.72 -2.81
N GLY A 105 6.24 17.07 -2.96
CA GLY A 105 7.32 16.48 -2.19
C GLY A 105 7.44 14.96 -2.39
N ALA A 106 7.15 14.48 -3.59
CA ALA A 106 7.37 13.11 -4.04
C ALA A 106 8.54 13.06 -5.02
N GLN A 107 9.21 11.93 -5.06
CA GLN A 107 10.29 11.59 -5.97
C GLN A 107 10.11 10.13 -6.39
N PRO A 108 10.75 9.67 -7.49
CA PRO A 108 10.74 8.26 -7.85
C PRO A 108 11.17 7.38 -6.68
N PRO A 109 10.64 6.15 -6.57
CA PRO A 109 11.06 5.22 -5.54
C PRO A 109 12.57 5.00 -5.57
N LEU A 110 13.20 4.93 -4.39
CA LEU A 110 14.64 4.70 -4.30
C LEU A 110 14.96 3.21 -4.28
N THR A 111 14.10 2.39 -3.66
CA THR A 111 14.29 0.94 -3.63
C THR A 111 13.83 0.27 -4.92
N GLY A 112 14.58 -0.74 -5.37
CA GLY A 112 14.15 -1.59 -6.50
C GLY A 112 12.80 -2.25 -6.24
N THR A 113 12.48 -2.54 -4.97
CA THR A 113 11.21 -3.14 -4.56
C THR A 113 9.99 -2.37 -5.05
N LEU A 114 9.94 -1.05 -4.91
CA LEU A 114 8.82 -0.25 -5.42
C LEU A 114 9.07 0.23 -6.85
N LEU A 115 10.33 0.57 -7.19
CA LEU A 115 10.71 1.09 -8.51
C LEU A 115 10.39 0.10 -9.64
N ASP A 116 10.67 -1.19 -9.42
CA ASP A 116 10.43 -2.26 -10.40
C ASP A 116 8.94 -2.56 -10.61
N HIS A 117 8.05 -1.96 -9.79
CA HIS A 117 6.60 -2.16 -9.81
C HIS A 117 5.83 -0.86 -10.09
N LEU A 118 6.51 0.13 -10.69
CA LEU A 118 5.82 1.24 -11.35
C LEU A 118 5.26 0.78 -12.70
N ALA A 119 4.23 1.48 -13.16
CA ALA A 119 3.82 1.41 -14.54
C ALA A 119 4.95 1.93 -15.49
N ALA A 120 4.88 1.59 -16.77
CA ALA A 120 5.84 1.91 -17.82
C ALA A 120 5.93 3.42 -18.03
N ASP A 121 4.82 4.12 -17.80
CA ASP A 121 4.75 5.58 -17.82
C ASP A 121 5.24 6.23 -16.51
N GLY A 122 5.71 5.43 -15.55
CA GLY A 122 6.16 5.86 -14.23
C GLY A 122 5.02 6.15 -13.25
N SER A 123 3.78 5.79 -13.58
CA SER A 123 2.65 5.93 -12.65
C SER A 123 2.66 4.87 -11.55
N ILE A 124 2.16 5.27 -10.37
CA ILE A 124 1.91 4.36 -9.26
C ILE A 124 0.61 3.60 -9.51
N THR A 125 0.57 2.34 -9.10
CA THR A 125 -0.62 1.49 -9.15
C THR A 125 -0.82 0.80 -7.80
N CYS A 126 -1.91 0.06 -7.62
CA CYS A 126 -2.11 -0.77 -6.43
C CYS A 126 -0.91 -1.72 -6.20
N ALA A 127 -0.33 -2.29 -7.28
CA ALA A 127 0.75 -3.26 -7.22
C ALA A 127 2.14 -2.66 -6.94
N THR A 128 2.26 -1.32 -7.01
CA THR A 128 3.47 -0.62 -6.58
C THR A 128 3.70 -0.86 -5.09
N CYS A 129 2.64 -0.74 -4.27
CA CYS A 129 2.71 -0.94 -2.82
C CYS A 129 2.33 -2.36 -2.39
N HIS A 130 1.38 -3.00 -3.09
CA HIS A 130 0.87 -4.31 -2.73
C HIS A 130 1.43 -5.46 -3.58
N ASP A 131 1.75 -6.58 -2.94
CA ASP A 131 2.09 -7.85 -3.57
C ASP A 131 0.89 -8.80 -3.55
N PRO A 132 0.15 -8.96 -4.67
CA PRO A 132 -1.00 -9.85 -4.71
C PRO A 132 -0.63 -11.34 -4.56
N HIS A 133 0.66 -11.69 -4.59
CA HIS A 133 1.13 -13.07 -4.45
C HIS A 133 1.71 -13.40 -3.06
N SER A 134 1.92 -12.40 -2.20
CA SER A 134 2.61 -12.61 -0.93
C SER A 134 2.10 -11.68 0.17
N ASN A 135 1.55 -12.26 1.25
CA ASN A 135 1.22 -11.54 2.47
C ASN A 135 2.35 -11.54 3.52
N SER A 136 3.61 -11.73 3.09
CA SER A 136 4.75 -11.82 4.03
C SER A 136 4.94 -10.55 4.88
N VAL A 137 4.51 -9.40 4.35
CA VAL A 137 4.36 -8.15 5.10
C VAL A 137 2.90 -7.78 5.01
N SER A 138 2.15 -7.89 6.10
CA SER A 138 0.71 -7.61 6.06
C SER A 138 0.43 -6.09 6.01
N PRO A 139 -0.60 -5.63 5.28
CA PRO A 139 -1.48 -6.40 4.39
C PRO A 139 -0.94 -6.41 2.95
N PHE A 140 -0.22 -7.47 2.60
CA PHE A 140 0.38 -7.66 1.28
C PHE A 140 1.29 -6.52 0.85
N LEU A 141 2.01 -5.85 1.75
CA LEU A 141 2.92 -4.78 1.37
C LEU A 141 4.21 -5.34 0.77
N ARG A 142 4.76 -4.64 -0.22
CA ARG A 142 6.09 -4.95 -0.76
C ARG A 142 7.21 -4.52 0.18
N LEU A 143 6.96 -3.49 0.98
CA LEU A 143 7.90 -2.93 1.94
C LEU A 143 7.22 -2.77 3.31
N ASP A 144 7.88 -3.26 4.36
CA ASP A 144 7.46 -3.00 5.73
C ASP A 144 7.57 -1.51 6.04
N ASN A 145 6.51 -0.93 6.62
CA ASN A 145 6.48 0.50 6.91
C ASN A 145 7.09 0.86 8.28
N SER A 146 7.99 0.03 8.83
CA SER A 146 8.73 0.41 10.03
C SER A 146 9.51 1.70 9.78
N ALA A 147 9.41 2.62 10.74
CA ALA A 147 10.02 3.94 10.67
C ALA A 147 9.73 4.71 9.37
N ASP A 148 8.49 4.60 8.85
CA ASP A 148 8.01 5.29 7.65
C ASP A 148 8.69 4.85 6.34
N ALA A 149 9.34 3.67 6.31
CA ALA A 149 10.15 3.24 5.16
C ALA A 149 9.37 3.20 3.84
N LEU A 150 8.08 2.86 3.86
CA LEU A 150 7.23 2.89 2.65
C LEU A 150 7.03 4.31 2.16
N CYS A 151 6.68 5.23 3.06
CA CYS A 151 6.44 6.63 2.75
C CYS A 151 7.72 7.33 2.26
N LEU A 152 8.82 7.09 2.97
CA LEU A 152 10.12 7.69 2.71
C LEU A 152 10.81 7.09 1.47
N ASP A 153 10.28 6.02 0.88
CA ASP A 153 10.78 5.58 -0.42
C ASP A 153 10.37 6.52 -1.56
N CYS A 154 9.35 7.36 -1.40
CA CYS A 154 8.99 8.40 -2.38
C CYS A 154 9.05 9.81 -1.79
N HIS A 155 8.67 9.99 -0.53
CA HIS A 155 8.54 11.30 0.12
C HIS A 155 9.74 11.72 0.96
N ARG A 156 10.97 11.43 0.49
CA ARG A 156 12.22 11.71 1.25
C ARG A 156 12.37 13.17 1.64
N SER A 157 11.92 14.10 0.78
CA SER A 157 11.95 15.53 1.09
C SER A 157 11.05 15.93 2.27
N ARG A 158 10.16 15.05 2.72
CA ARG A 158 9.29 15.25 3.88
C ARG A 158 9.91 14.73 5.19
N ASP A 159 11.03 14.00 5.12
CA ASP A 159 11.81 13.58 6.30
C ASP A 159 12.61 14.77 6.85
N MET A 160 11.93 15.60 7.63
CA MET A 160 12.51 16.79 8.22
C MET A 160 12.90 16.47 9.67
N GLY A 161 14.15 16.72 10.07
CA GLY A 161 14.57 16.53 11.47
C GLY A 161 14.20 17.68 12.40
N SER A 162 13.91 18.87 11.85
CA SER A 162 13.50 20.06 12.60
C SER A 162 12.90 21.10 11.66
N VAL A 163 11.70 21.58 11.97
CA VAL A 163 11.11 22.79 11.38
C VAL A 163 10.81 23.77 12.49
N ARG A 164 11.64 24.81 12.61
CA ARG A 164 11.50 25.85 13.64
C ARG A 164 10.97 27.17 13.07
N THR A 165 10.87 27.28 11.75
CA THR A 165 10.46 28.52 11.06
C THR A 165 9.80 28.15 9.74
N TYR A 166 8.58 28.61 9.51
CA TYR A 166 7.90 28.51 8.22
C TYR A 166 8.65 29.37 7.19
N THR A 167 9.11 28.76 6.09
CA THR A 167 9.94 29.41 5.08
C THR A 167 9.13 29.96 3.91
N GLY A 168 7.79 29.99 4.00
CA GLY A 168 6.90 30.38 2.91
C GLY A 168 6.46 29.22 2.00
N ASN A 169 6.84 27.98 2.33
CA ASN A 169 6.40 26.76 1.64
C ASN A 169 5.79 25.82 2.67
N ASP A 170 4.87 24.96 2.24
CA ASP A 170 4.35 23.89 3.10
C ASP A 170 5.49 22.94 3.48
N LEU A 171 5.78 22.86 4.77
CA LEU A 171 6.81 21.99 5.31
C LEU A 171 6.15 20.83 6.04
N SER A 172 6.81 19.68 6.01
CA SER A 172 6.49 18.58 6.92
C SER A 172 6.87 18.96 8.36
N HIS A 173 6.28 18.30 9.34
CA HIS A 173 6.71 18.38 10.74
C HIS A 173 7.96 17.50 10.96
N PRO A 174 8.62 17.59 12.13
CA PRO A 174 9.70 16.67 12.43
C PRO A 174 9.22 15.22 12.44
N VAL A 175 9.76 14.36 11.56
CA VAL A 175 9.43 12.93 11.50
C VAL A 175 10.47 12.15 12.30
N GLY A 176 10.04 11.11 13.03
CA GLY A 176 10.92 10.33 13.90
C GLY A 176 11.40 11.07 15.15
N ALA A 177 10.93 12.30 15.39
CA ALA A 177 11.26 13.09 16.57
C ALA A 177 10.28 12.79 17.72
N THR A 178 10.81 12.71 18.94
CA THR A 178 10.00 12.66 20.16
C THR A 178 9.32 14.01 20.37
N LEU A 179 8.01 14.02 20.61
CA LEU A 179 7.33 15.23 21.06
C LEU A 179 7.77 15.54 22.49
N PRO A 180 8.47 16.65 22.75
CA PRO A 180 8.93 16.97 24.09
C PRO A 180 7.76 17.49 24.92
N GLY A 181 7.63 17.01 26.17
CA GLY A 181 6.56 17.40 27.10
C GLY A 181 6.67 18.84 27.66
N THR A 182 7.26 19.78 26.91
CA THR A 182 7.49 21.17 27.33
C THR A 182 6.59 22.13 26.55
N ALA A 183 6.14 23.20 27.20
CA ALA A 183 5.12 24.16 26.73
C ALA A 183 5.43 24.96 25.45
N SER A 184 6.54 24.70 24.76
CA SER A 184 6.97 25.44 23.56
C SER A 184 6.59 24.77 22.23
N TYR A 185 5.87 23.65 22.27
CA TYR A 185 5.39 22.94 21.09
C TYR A 185 3.87 23.12 20.98
N HIS A 186 3.37 23.28 19.75
CA HIS A 186 1.93 23.37 19.49
C HIS A 186 1.25 22.11 20.05
N ASN A 187 0.12 22.31 20.73
CA ASN A 187 -0.73 21.20 21.14
C ASN A 187 -1.07 20.34 19.91
N PRO A 188 -1.20 19.01 20.07
CA PRO A 188 -1.71 18.18 18.99
C PRO A 188 -3.05 18.74 18.47
N PRO A 189 -3.43 18.44 17.22
CA PRO A 189 -4.75 18.80 16.70
C PRO A 189 -5.85 18.44 17.70
N LEU A 190 -6.84 19.32 17.80
CA LEU A 190 -8.01 19.09 18.64
C LEU A 190 -9.09 18.42 17.79
N ASP A 191 -10.04 17.76 18.46
CA ASP A 191 -11.28 17.34 17.82
C ASP A 191 -12.11 18.55 17.38
N VAL A 192 -13.12 18.32 16.54
CA VAL A 192 -14.00 19.37 15.99
C VAL A 192 -14.69 20.20 17.08
N ASP A 193 -14.93 19.60 18.25
CA ASP A 193 -15.54 20.27 19.40
C ASP A 193 -14.54 21.15 20.19
N GLY A 194 -13.26 21.15 19.80
CA GLY A 194 -12.17 21.86 20.46
C GLY A 194 -11.58 21.15 21.68
N SER A 195 -11.98 19.90 21.93
CA SER A 195 -11.44 19.07 23.02
C SER A 195 -10.14 18.35 22.58
N PRO A 196 -9.25 17.97 23.51
CA PRO A 196 -8.07 17.17 23.18
C PRO A 196 -8.44 15.77 22.73
N GLN A 197 -7.82 15.27 21.66
CA GLN A 197 -7.98 13.89 21.21
C GLN A 197 -7.47 12.88 22.26
N PRO A 198 -8.12 11.71 22.46
CA PRO A 198 -9.34 11.26 21.79
C PRO A 198 -10.60 11.63 22.60
N SER A 199 -11.51 12.47 22.07
CA SER A 199 -12.66 12.96 22.85
C SER A 199 -14.02 12.90 22.15
N ASP A 200 -14.06 12.85 20.82
CA ASP A 200 -15.31 12.81 20.05
C ASP A 200 -15.90 11.40 19.86
N GLY A 201 -15.15 10.36 20.26
CA GLY A 201 -15.53 8.95 20.15
C GLY A 201 -15.25 8.32 18.79
N ASN A 202 -14.69 9.06 17.84
CA ASN A 202 -14.26 8.57 16.54
C ASN A 202 -12.75 8.29 16.55
N THR A 203 -12.35 7.08 16.93
CA THR A 203 -10.92 6.77 17.03
C THR A 203 -10.17 6.64 15.71
N THR A 204 -10.86 6.84 14.57
CA THR A 204 -10.26 6.65 13.24
C THR A 204 -9.46 7.86 12.79
N ASN A 205 -9.83 9.06 13.26
CA ASN A 205 -9.22 10.35 12.90
C ASN A 205 -8.32 10.92 14.02
N ASP A 206 -8.08 10.10 15.05
CA ASP A 206 -7.24 10.46 16.18
C ASP A 206 -5.76 10.47 15.79
N PHE A 207 -5.04 11.48 16.26
CA PHE A 207 -3.60 11.51 16.19
C PHE A 207 -2.97 10.40 17.05
N VAL A 208 -2.17 9.52 16.42
CA VAL A 208 -1.50 8.40 17.12
C VAL A 208 0.01 8.47 17.00
N LEU A 209 0.70 8.52 18.15
CA LEU A 209 2.16 8.39 18.20
C LEU A 209 2.58 6.91 18.14
N ASN A 210 3.45 6.57 17.19
CA ASN A 210 4.05 5.24 17.13
C ASN A 210 5.40 5.25 17.85
N GLY A 211 5.50 4.53 18.97
CA GLY A 211 6.72 4.50 19.79
C GLY A 211 7.07 5.85 20.44
N GLY A 212 6.08 6.73 20.63
CA GLY A 212 6.28 8.06 21.25
C GLY A 212 6.91 9.11 20.32
N VAL A 213 7.02 8.82 19.03
CA VAL A 213 7.51 9.76 18.01
C VAL A 213 6.45 10.01 16.95
N VAL A 214 6.53 11.17 16.30
CA VAL A 214 5.65 11.49 15.17
C VAL A 214 6.13 10.71 13.94
N ARG A 215 5.18 10.03 13.29
CA ARG A 215 5.38 9.26 12.06
C ARG A 215 4.50 9.83 10.96
N CYS A 216 4.78 9.47 9.71
CA CYS A 216 3.88 9.82 8.60
C CYS A 216 2.47 9.29 8.89
N THR A 217 2.38 8.07 9.43
CA THR A 217 1.11 7.44 9.79
C THR A 217 0.51 7.91 11.11
N SER A 218 1.08 8.95 11.74
CA SER A 218 0.48 9.53 12.94
C SER A 218 -0.75 10.39 12.64
N CYS A 219 -0.81 10.97 11.44
CA CYS A 219 -1.95 11.76 10.95
C CYS A 219 -2.44 11.32 9.56
N HIS A 220 -1.60 10.63 8.78
CA HIS A 220 -1.91 10.27 7.40
C HIS A 220 -2.15 8.77 7.28
N GLY A 221 -3.12 8.38 6.46
CA GLY A 221 -3.27 7.02 5.96
C GLY A 221 -3.11 7.01 4.46
N VAL A 222 -2.92 5.82 3.90
CA VAL A 222 -2.78 5.66 2.45
C VAL A 222 -4.16 5.56 1.78
N HIS A 223 -5.16 5.08 2.50
CA HIS A 223 -6.50 4.86 1.97
C HIS A 223 -7.53 5.40 2.95
N LYS A 224 -8.50 6.16 2.43
CA LYS A 224 -9.61 6.74 3.17
C LYS A 224 -9.17 7.53 4.41
N THR A 225 -8.08 8.28 4.30
CA THR A 225 -7.62 9.23 5.30
C THR A 225 -7.42 10.59 4.65
N ASP A 226 -8.20 11.58 5.07
CA ASP A 226 -8.11 12.96 4.59
C ASP A 226 -7.37 13.89 5.57
N SER A 227 -6.90 13.34 6.70
CA SER A 227 -6.23 14.07 7.79
C SER A 227 -7.10 15.18 8.38
N ASN A 228 -8.42 14.96 8.45
CA ASN A 228 -9.39 15.87 9.03
C ASN A 228 -10.02 15.25 10.28
N SER A 229 -9.88 15.90 11.44
CA SER A 229 -10.46 15.42 12.71
C SER A 229 -12.00 15.48 12.74
N GLY A 230 -12.66 15.95 11.67
CA GLY A 230 -14.11 15.95 11.54
C GLY A 230 -14.71 14.86 10.67
N THR A 231 -13.89 14.01 10.07
CA THR A 231 -14.31 12.93 9.18
C THR A 231 -13.97 11.57 9.79
N VAL A 232 -14.60 10.52 9.26
CA VAL A 232 -14.27 9.14 9.62
C VAL A 232 -13.27 8.63 8.60
N ASP A 233 -12.15 8.15 9.10
CA ASP A 233 -11.11 7.56 8.28
C ASP A 233 -11.29 6.03 8.19
N GLY A 234 -10.77 5.43 7.11
CA GLY A 234 -10.71 3.99 6.92
C GLY A 234 -9.36 3.41 7.33
N PHE A 235 -9.39 2.19 7.86
CA PHE A 235 -8.22 1.31 8.02
C PHE A 235 -8.27 0.21 6.96
#